data_AF-A0A2T1LTB6-F1
#
_entry.id   AF-A0A2T1LTB6-F1
#
_cell.length_a   1.000
_cell.length_b   1.000
_cell.length_c   1.000
_cell.angle_alpha   90.00
_cell.angle_beta   90.00
_cell.angle_gamma   90.00
#
_symmetry.space_group_name_H-M   'P 1'
#
loop_
_entity.id
_entity.type
_entity.pdbx_description
1 polymer ?
#
loop_
_entity_poly.entity_id
_entity_poly.type
_entity_poly.pdbx_seq_one_letter_code
_entity_poly.pdbx_strand_id
1 'polypeptide(L)' 'MQFKANLNTRDSILASLQVKQAMEKQIKSKLAFVRCPEHKTTVQNIKVTGNSASSFKVEMKYCCDQLKAEIEKALK' A
#
# COMPACT_ATOMS: atom_id res chain seq x y z
N MET A 1 20.47 -12.93 -32.40
CA MET A 1 19.55 -12.66 -31.28
C MET A 1 19.98 -11.37 -30.60
N GLN A 2 19.30 -10.25 -30.86
CA GLN A 2 19.65 -8.96 -30.25
C GLN A 2 18.96 -8.83 -28.88
N PHE A 3 19.71 -9.05 -27.80
CA PHE A 3 19.28 -8.65 -26.45
C PHE A 3 19.45 -7.13 -26.33
N LYS A 4 18.44 -6.36 -26.73
CA LYS A 4 18.33 -4.96 -26.32
C LYS A 4 17.91 -4.94 -24.86
N ALA A 5 18.87 -4.97 -23.94
CA ALA A 5 18.64 -4.70 -22.54
C ALA A 5 18.11 -3.27 -22.43
N ASN A 6 16.79 -3.17 -22.27
CA ASN A 6 16.05 -1.93 -22.19
C ASN A 6 16.47 -1.20 -20.91
N LEU A 7 17.36 -0.22 -21.04
CA LEU A 7 17.86 0.64 -19.95
C LEU A 7 16.70 1.31 -19.18
N ASN A 8 15.54 1.52 -19.83
CA ASN A 8 14.35 2.10 -19.17
C ASN A 8 13.70 1.15 -18.14
N THR A 9 13.99 -0.15 -18.18
CA THR A 9 13.36 -1.11 -17.25
C THR A 9 13.87 -0.89 -15.83
N ARG A 10 15.15 -0.53 -15.66
CA ARG A 10 15.74 -0.29 -14.33
C ARG A 10 15.19 0.97 -13.69
N ASP A 11 15.12 2.07 -14.45
CA ASP A 11 14.48 3.31 -13.99
C ASP A 11 12.99 3.09 -13.68
N SER A 12 12.28 2.32 -14.50
CA SER A 12 10.87 2.01 -14.26
C SER A 12 10.67 1.16 -13.00
N ILE A 13 11.53 0.17 -12.76
CA ILE A 13 11.50 -0.66 -11.54
C ILE A 13 11.83 0.18 -10.31
N LEU A 14 12.86 1.03 -10.38
CA LEU A 14 13.27 1.89 -9.28
C LEU A 14 12.17 2.91 -8.93
N ALA A 15 11.57 3.55 -9.93
CA ALA A 15 10.42 4.42 -9.76
C ALA A 15 9.24 3.68 -9.13
N SER A 16 8.95 2.45 -9.59
CA SER A 16 7.89 1.61 -9.01
C SER A 16 8.15 1.28 -7.54
N LEU A 17 9.40 0.97 -7.18
CA LEU A 17 9.79 0.68 -5.80
C LEU A 17 9.66 1.91 -4.89
N GLN A 18 10.08 3.09 -5.38
CA GLN A 18 9.92 4.34 -4.64
C GLN A 18 8.45 4.71 -4.44
N VAL A 19 7.63 4.58 -5.49
CA VAL A 19 6.17 4.82 -5.41
C VAL A 19 5.54 3.85 -4.41
N LYS A 20 5.92 2.58 -4.44
CA LYS A 20 5.45 1.58 -3.47
C LYS A 20 5.79 1.97 -2.03
N GLN A 21 7.04 2.34 -1.76
CA GLN A 21 7.45 2.75 -0.41
C GLN A 21 6.73 4.03 0.04
N ALA A 22 6.56 5.01 -0.85
CA ALA A 22 5.82 6.22 -0.57
C ALA A 22 4.36 5.92 -0.23
N MET A 23 3.69 5.07 -1.02
CA MET A 23 2.34 4.58 -0.73
C MET A 23 2.27 3.86 0.62
N GLU A 24 3.17 2.90 0.89
CA GLU A 24 3.18 2.19 2.18
C GLU A 24 3.31 3.16 3.35
N LYS A 25 4.19 4.16 3.23
CA LYS A 25 4.41 5.16 4.28
C LYS A 25 3.19 6.06 4.44
N GLN A 26 2.58 6.50 3.34
CA GLN A 26 1.38 7.34 3.37
C GLN A 26 0.17 6.59 3.97
N ILE A 27 -0.02 5.32 3.57
CA ILE A 27 -1.07 4.45 4.11
C ILE A 27 -0.82 4.20 5.60
N LYS A 28 0.41 3.84 6.00
CA LYS A 28 0.75 3.66 7.42
C LYS A 28 0.50 4.93 8.22
N SER A 29 0.87 6.10 7.72
CA SER A 29 0.60 7.37 8.40
C SER A 29 -0.89 7.66 8.50
N LYS A 30 -1.68 7.48 7.44
CA LYS A 30 -3.14 7.66 7.48
C LYS A 30 -3.80 6.68 8.46
N LEU A 31 -3.37 5.41 8.45
CA LEU A 31 -3.95 4.35 9.26
C LEU A 31 -3.42 4.30 10.70
N ALA A 32 -2.30 4.96 11.03
CA ALA A 32 -1.79 5.05 12.39
C ALA A 32 -2.79 5.71 13.36
N PHE A 33 -3.61 6.62 12.83
CA PHE A 33 -4.66 7.30 13.59
C PHE A 33 -6.00 6.55 13.55
N VAL A 34 -6.15 5.56 12.66
CA VAL A 34 -7.37 4.76 12.53
C VAL A 34 -7.33 3.62 13.54
N ARG A 35 -8.27 3.65 14.49
CA ARG A 35 -8.47 2.62 15.53
C ARG A 35 -9.88 2.06 15.40
N CYS A 36 -10.06 0.74 15.52
CA CYS A 36 -11.40 0.14 15.53
C CYS A 36 -12.11 0.69 16.79
N PRO A 37 -13.27 1.35 16.67
CA PRO A 37 -13.96 1.92 17.82
C PRO A 37 -14.43 0.84 18.80
N GLU A 38 -14.74 -0.38 18.31
CA GLU A 38 -15.18 -1.50 19.15
C GLU A 38 -14.03 -2.19 19.88
N HIS A 39 -12.96 -2.53 19.15
CA HIS A 39 -11.88 -3.35 19.69
C HIS A 39 -10.66 -2.54 20.15
N LYS A 40 -10.66 -1.21 19.93
CA LYS A 40 -9.53 -0.29 20.17
C LYS A 40 -8.20 -0.75 19.57
N THR A 41 -8.26 -1.60 18.54
CA THR A 41 -7.10 -2.15 17.83
C THR A 41 -6.81 -1.31 16.58
N THR A 42 -5.53 -1.16 16.26
CA THR A 42 -5.08 -0.51 15.03
C THR A 42 -4.93 -1.53 13.89
N VAL A 43 -4.86 -1.02 12.66
CA VAL A 43 -4.58 -1.84 11.48
C VAL A 43 -3.18 -2.42 11.59
N GLN A 44 -3.07 -3.74 11.44
CA GLN A 44 -1.80 -4.46 11.46
C GLN A 44 -1.50 -5.07 10.09
N ASN A 45 -0.22 -5.34 9.83
CA ASN A 45 0.25 -5.99 8.62
C ASN A 45 -0.18 -5.31 7.31
N ILE A 46 -0.11 -3.98 7.25
CA ILE A 46 -0.28 -3.22 6.00
C ILE A 46 0.86 -3.61 5.05
N LYS A 47 0.50 -4.21 3.92
CA LYS A 47 1.40 -4.57 2.81
C LYS A 47 0.86 -4.00 1.52
N VAL A 48 1.72 -3.30 0.77
CA VAL A 48 1.40 -2.94 -0.61
C VAL A 48 2.00 -4.02 -1.53
N THR A 49 1.16 -4.67 -2.31
CA THR A 49 1.53 -5.67 -3.32
C THR A 49 1.30 -5.09 -4.71
N GLY A 50 1.95 -5.65 -5.74
CA GLY A 50 1.90 -5.13 -7.10
C GLY A 50 3.27 -4.66 -7.59
N ASN A 51 3.48 -4.79 -8.90
CA ASN A 51 4.77 -4.56 -9.56
C ASN A 51 4.76 -3.33 -10.49
N SER A 52 3.67 -2.57 -10.49
CA SER A 52 3.47 -1.42 -11.37
C SER A 52 2.53 -0.41 -10.72
N ALA A 53 2.71 0.88 -11.04
CA ALA A 53 1.91 1.99 -10.50
C ALA A 53 0.39 1.78 -10.60
N SER A 54 -0.05 1.16 -11.71
CA SER A 54 -1.46 0.88 -12.00
C SER A 54 -2.01 -0.37 -11.31
N SER A 55 -1.14 -1.20 -10.73
CA SER A 55 -1.50 -2.52 -10.18
C SER A 55 -1.19 -2.64 -8.69
N PHE A 56 -0.93 -1.53 -7.99
CA PHE A 56 -0.70 -1.57 -6.56
C PHE A 56 -2.00 -1.93 -5.83
N LYS A 57 -1.93 -2.95 -4.97
CA LYS A 57 -2.99 -3.39 -4.08
C LYS A 57 -2.52 -3.23 -2.65
N VAL A 58 -3.42 -2.78 -1.79
CA VAL A 58 -3.15 -2.65 -0.35
C VAL A 58 -3.82 -3.82 0.35
N GLU A 59 -3.02 -4.71 0.90
CA GLU A 59 -3.46 -5.77 1.79
C GLU A 59 -3.24 -5.35 3.24
N MET A 60 -4.26 -5.54 4.07
CA MET A 60 -4.19 -5.19 5.48
C MET A 60 -5.12 -6.09 6.28
N LYS A 61 -4.72 -6.43 7.51
CA LYS A 61 -5.59 -7.15 8.44
C LYS A 61 -6.42 -6.17 9.25
N TYR A 62 -7.73 -6.37 9.21
CA TYR A 62 -8.69 -5.68 10.05
C TYR A 62 -9.41 -6.67 10.96
N CYS A 63 -9.81 -6.20 12.14
CA CYS A 63 -10.48 -7.02 13.16
C CYS A 63 -12.00 -7.05 13.02
N CYS A 64 -12.57 -6.04 12.35
CA CYS A 64 -13.99 -5.74 12.36
C CYS A 64 -14.35 -5.05 11.02
N ASP A 65 -15.56 -5.25 10.47
CA ASP A 65 -16.01 -4.53 9.25
C ASP A 65 -16.07 -3.01 9.47
N GLN A 66 -16.29 -2.56 10.71
CA GLN A 66 -16.21 -1.14 11.06
C GLN A 66 -14.80 -0.56 10.85
N LEU A 67 -13.74 -1.32 11.17
CA LEU A 67 -12.37 -0.86 10.93
C LEU A 67 -12.11 -0.79 9.44
N LYS A 68 -12.63 -1.74 8.66
CA LYS A 68 -12.57 -1.69 7.20
C LYS A 68 -13.24 -0.40 6.67
N ALA A 69 -14.43 -0.07 7.16
CA ALA A 69 -15.12 1.16 6.77
C ALA A 69 -14.32 2.42 7.13
N GLU A 70 -13.72 2.47 8.33
CA GLU A 70 -12.88 3.61 8.75
C GLU A 70 -11.58 3.72 7.94
N ILE A 71 -10.96 2.59 7.58
CA ILE A 71 -9.82 2.52 6.66
C ILE A 71 -10.22 3.08 5.29
N GLU A 72 -11.33 2.60 4.71
CA GLU A 72 -11.80 3.05 3.40
C GLU A 72 -12.11 4.55 3.42
N LYS A 73 -12.65 5.06 4.53
CA LYS A 73 -12.89 6.49 4.74
C LYS A 73 -11.60 7.30 4.86
N ALA A 74 -10.56 6.75 5.49
CA ALA A 74 -9.26 7.40 5.61
C ALA A 74 -8.42 7.36 4.32
N LEU A 75 -8.67 6.38 3.47
CA LEU A 75 -8.00 6.20 2.17
C LEU A 75 -8.75 6.86 0.99
N LYS A 76 -10.01 7.25 1.19
CA LYS A 76 -10.74 8.16 0.31
C LYS A 76 -10.10 9.55 0.24
#